data_AF-A0A382VIN2-F1
#
_entry.id   AF-A0A382VIN2-F1
#
_cell.length_a   1.000
_cell.length_b   1.000
_cell.length_c   1.000
_cell.angle_alpha   90.00
_cell.angle_beta   90.00
_cell.angle_gamma   90.00
#
_symmetry.space_group_name_H-M   'P 1'
#
loop_
_entity.id
_entity.type
_entity.pdbx_description
1 polymer ?
#
loop_
_entity_poly.entity_id
_entity_poly.type
_entity_poly.pdbx_seq_one_letter_code
_entity_poly.pdbx_strand_id
1 'polypeptide(L)' 'MPRIRLKEDHELSALTLSRVQSVEAAGGDTSSLRGLAHIEKLFAG' A
#
# COMPACT_ATOMS: atom_id res chain seq x y z
N MET A 1 14.99 0.16 -14.82
CA MET A 1 14.20 0.85 -13.77
C MET A 1 13.40 -0.18 -13.00
N PRO A 2 13.43 -0.20 -11.66
CA PRO A 2 12.54 -1.04 -10.87
C PRO A 2 11.10 -0.60 -11.13
N ARG A 3 10.21 -1.55 -11.48
CA ARG A 3 8.80 -1.26 -11.73
C ARG A 3 8.07 -1.22 -10.40
N ILE A 4 7.47 -0.07 -10.07
CA ILE A 4 6.58 0.04 -8.91
C ILE A 4 5.30 -0.72 -9.25
N ARG A 5 4.93 -1.69 -8.41
CA ARG A 5 3.64 -2.38 -8.47
C ARG A 5 2.81 -1.99 -7.26
N LEU A 6 1.51 -1.75 -7.48
CA LEU A 6 0.57 -1.62 -6.38
C LEU A 6 0.44 -2.97 -5.68
N LYS A 7 0.63 -2.97 -4.36
CA LYS A 7 0.47 -4.18 -3.56
C LYS A 7 -0.99 -4.57 -3.44
N GLU A 8 -1.24 -5.86 -3.56
CA GLU A 8 -2.52 -6.47 -3.24
C GLU A 8 -2.67 -6.61 -1.72
N ASP A 9 -3.90 -6.82 -1.25
CA ASP A 9 -4.24 -6.81 0.17
C ASP A 9 -3.42 -7.84 0.98
N HIS A 10 -3.18 -9.01 0.40
CA HIS A 10 -2.39 -10.07 1.03
C HIS A 10 -0.89 -9.76 1.11
N GLU A 11 -0.41 -8.73 0.40
CA GLU A 11 0.99 -8.28 0.38
C GLU A 11 1.25 -7.10 1.34
N LEU A 12 0.18 -6.54 1.92
CA LEU A 12 0.22 -5.44 2.85
C LEU A 12 0.44 -5.92 4.29
N SER A 13 1.09 -5.09 5.10
CA SER A 13 1.10 -5.31 6.55
C SER A 13 -0.31 -5.12 7.11
N ALA A 14 -0.63 -5.76 8.23
CA ALA A 14 -1.95 -5.62 8.86
C ALA A 14 -2.34 -4.16 9.14
N LEU A 15 -1.36 -3.33 9.51
CA LEU A 15 -1.56 -1.90 9.76
C LEU A 15 -1.87 -1.13 8.47
N THR A 16 -1.13 -1.40 7.40
CA THR A 16 -1.34 -0.76 6.09
C THR A 16 -2.66 -1.21 5.46
N LEU A 17 -3.02 -2.49 5.60
CA LEU A 17 -4.28 -3.05 5.12
C LEU A 17 -5.48 -2.37 5.78
N SER A 18 -5.46 -2.20 7.11
CA SER A 18 -6.53 -1.51 7.84
C SER A 18 -6.73 -0.06 7.37
N ARG A 19 -5.63 0.65 7.07
CA ARG A 19 -5.68 2.01 6.51
C ARG A 19 -6.25 2.03 5.09
N VAL A 20 -5.80 1.13 4.22
CA VAL A 20 -6.30 0.98 2.84
C VAL A 20 -7.80 0.71 2.85
N GLN A 21 -8.27 -0.24 3.65
CA GLN A 21 -9.70 -0.57 3.78
C GLN A 21 -10.53 0.60 4.29
N SER A 22 -10.00 1.38 5.25
CA SER A 22 -10.70 2.57 5.77
C SER A 22 -10.88 3.65 4.70
N VAL A 23 -9.86 3.85 3.86
CA VAL A 23 -9.90 4.82 2.75
C VAL A 23 -10.81 4.35 1.63
N GLU A 24 -10.78 3.06 1.28
CA GLU A 24 -11.69 2.48 0.26
C GLU A 24 -13.14 2.53 0.71
N ALA A 25 -13.43 2.25 1.99
CA ALA A 25 -14.77 2.37 2.55
C ALA A 25 -15.30 3.82 2.51
N ALA A 26 -14.41 4.81 2.55
CA ALA A 26 -14.74 6.22 2.38
C ALA A 26 -14.80 6.64 0.89
N GLY A 27 -14.55 5.73 -0.06
CA GLY A 27 -14.51 6.01 -1.50
C GLY A 27 -13.26 6.73 -1.99
N GLY A 28 -12.19 6.76 -1.19
CA GLY A 28 -10.92 7.40 -1.52
C GLY A 28 -9.98 6.51 -2.35
N ASP A 29 -9.06 7.14 -3.06
CA ASP A 29 -8.01 6.44 -3.82
C ASP A 29 -6.92 5.88 -2.89
N THR A 30 -6.58 4.60 -3.06
CA THR A 30 -5.53 3.90 -2.31
C THR A 30 -4.30 3.56 -3.13
N SER A 31 -4.24 3.98 -4.40
CA SER A 31 -3.10 3.74 -5.29
C SER A 31 -1.78 4.24 -4.69
N SER A 32 -1.79 5.42 -4.07
CA SER A 32 -0.60 6.02 -3.45
C SER A 32 -0.16 5.24 -2.20
N LEU A 33 -1.10 4.80 -1.35
CA LEU A 33 -0.79 3.99 -0.17
C LEU A 33 -0.24 2.62 -0.54
N ARG A 34 -0.87 1.95 -1.52
CA ARG A 34 -0.43 0.64 -2.05
C ARG A 34 0.92 0.75 -2.75
N GLY A 35 1.19 1.86 -3.43
CA GLY A 35 2.48 2.16 -4.06
C GLY A 35 3.58 2.45 -3.04
N LEU A 36 3.31 3.24 -2.00
CA LEU A 36 4.27 3.50 -0.92
C LEU A 36 4.61 2.22 -0.14
N ALA A 37 3.64 1.36 0.11
CA ALA A 37 3.87 0.07 0.75
C ALA A 37 4.84 -0.83 -0.05
N HIS A 38 4.92 -0.67 -1.37
CA HIS A 38 5.92 -1.34 -2.20
C HIS A 38 7.35 -0.84 -1.91
N ILE A 39 7.47 0.46 -1.61
CA ILE A 39 8.74 1.15 -1.43
C ILE A 39 9.17 1.20 0.05
N GLU A 40 8.28 0.97 1.02
CA GLU A 40 8.67 0.84 2.45
C GLU A 40 9.80 -0.19 2.66
N LYS A 41 9.78 -1.30 1.91
CA LYS A 41 10.87 -2.30 1.93
C LYS A 41 12.21 -1.76 1.42
N LEU A 42 12.21 -0.73 0.57
CA LEU A 42 13.42 -0.08 0.06
C LEU A 42 14.04 0.88 1.08
N PHE A 43 13.26 1.38 2.05
CA PHE A 43 13.72 2.34 3.06
C PHE A 43 13.87 1.76 4.47
N ALA A 44 13.48 0.50 4.69
CA ALA A 44 13.61 -0.20 5.98
C ALA A 44 15.04 -0.74 6.24
N GLY A 45 16.05 -0.03 5.74
CA GLY A 45 17.48 -0.36 5.93
C GLY A 45 17.94 -0.23 7.37
#